data_AF-D6PRW1-F1
#
_entry.id   AF-D6PRW1-F1
#
_cell.length_a   1.000
_cell.length_b   1.000
_cell.length_c   1.000
_cell.angle_alpha   90.00
_cell.angle_beta   90.00
_cell.angle_gamma   90.00
#
_symmetry.space_group_name_H-M   'P 1'
#
loop_
_entity.id
_entity.type
_entity.pdbx_description
1 polymer ?
#
loop_
_entity_poly.entity_id
_entity_poly.type
_entity_poly.pdbx_seq_one_letter_code
_entity_poly.pdbx_strand_id
1 'polypeptide(L)'
;WGRYLTCTIFQVIFVIGVGLLSFVSWFFLIKPRGCGDGNLVCNPTSSLGVAIFYLSVYLVAFGYGGHQPTLATFGADQLDDDINSKAAFFSYFYFALNAGALFSNTILVYFEDKGLWTEGFLVSLGSAIVALLAFLAPTKQYRYVKPCGNPLPRVAQVFVATARKWSVVRPGNPQELYEVEGPESAI
;
A
#
# COMPACT_ATOMS: atom_id res chain seq x y z
N TRP A 1 -3.88 -14.53 7.12
CA TRP A 1 -4.07 -13.15 7.61
C TRP A 1 -5.43 -12.66 7.17
N GLY A 2 -6.20 -12.04 8.07
CA GLY A 2 -7.49 -11.42 7.71
C GLY A 2 -7.27 -10.04 7.09
N ARG A 3 -8.14 -9.62 6.16
CA ARG A 3 -8.04 -8.35 5.41
C ARG A 3 -7.86 -7.14 6.35
N TYR A 4 -8.63 -7.09 7.44
CA TYR A 4 -8.51 -6.04 8.46
C TYR A 4 -7.13 -5.98 9.13
N LEU A 5 -6.60 -7.13 9.57
CA LEU A 5 -5.31 -7.18 10.26
C LEU A 5 -4.17 -6.78 9.32
N THR A 6 -4.23 -7.23 8.07
CA THR A 6 -3.29 -6.81 7.02
C THR A 6 -3.36 -5.30 6.82
N CYS A 7 -4.55 -4.74 6.58
CA CYS A 7 -4.72 -3.30 6.39
C CYS A 7 -4.19 -2.50 7.59
N THR A 8 -4.49 -2.94 8.83
CA THR A 8 -4.03 -2.28 10.06
C THR A 8 -2.51 -2.27 10.16
N ILE A 9 -1.85 -3.42 9.98
CA ILE A 9 -0.39 -3.53 10.14
C ILE A 9 0.33 -2.71 9.08
N PHE A 10 -0.09 -2.83 7.81
CA PHE A 10 0.54 -2.08 6.72
C PHE A 10 0.30 -0.57 6.86
N GLN A 11 -0.87 -0.13 7.35
CA GLN A 11 -1.13 1.27 7.66
C GLN A 11 -0.23 1.78 8.80
N VAL A 12 -0.01 0.99 9.86
CA VAL A 12 0.92 1.35 10.94
C VAL A 12 2.35 1.46 10.42
N ILE A 13 2.79 0.52 9.58
CA ILE A 13 4.12 0.58 8.95
C ILE A 13 4.26 1.84 8.10
N PHE A 14 3.23 2.20 7.32
CA PHE A 14 3.19 3.42 6.54
C PHE A 14 3.35 4.66 7.43
N VAL A 15 2.58 4.77 8.52
CA VAL A 15 2.67 5.89 9.47
C VAL A 15 4.06 5.99 10.10
N ILE A 16 4.66 4.87 10.48
CA ILE A 16 6.05 4.84 11.00
C ILE A 16 7.03 5.33 9.94
N GLY A 17 6.89 4.90 8.69
CA GLY A 17 7.72 5.34 7.57
C GLY A 17 7.66 6.85 7.35
N VAL A 18 6.45 7.41 7.27
CA VAL A 18 6.24 8.86 7.09
C VAL A 18 6.74 9.64 8.32
N GLY A 19 6.59 9.08 9.53
CA GLY A 19 7.11 9.66 10.77
C GLY A 19 8.63 9.75 10.79
N LEU A 20 9.32 8.65 10.42
CA LEU A 20 10.78 8.64 10.27
C LEU A 20 11.25 9.62 9.19
N LEU A 21 10.53 9.67 8.06
CA LEU A 21 10.83 10.58 6.95
C LEU A 21 10.72 12.05 7.37
N SER A 22 9.68 12.39 8.13
CA SER A 22 9.48 13.74 8.68
C SER A 22 10.59 14.11 9.66
N PHE A 23 10.94 13.18 10.56
CA PHE A 23 11.98 13.38 11.56
C PHE A 23 13.37 13.56 10.93
N VAL A 24 13.75 12.70 10.00
CA VAL A 24 15.07 12.76 9.36
C VAL A 24 15.20 14.01 8.48
N SER A 25 14.13 14.40 7.79
CA SER A 25 14.11 15.61 6.96
C SER A 25 14.33 16.87 7.79
N TRP A 26 13.63 16.98 8.93
CA TRP A 26 13.75 18.12 9.84
C TRP A 26 15.13 18.19 10.51
N PHE A 27 15.66 17.07 10.98
CA PHE A 27 16.86 17.07 11.82
C PHE A 27 18.18 16.96 11.04
N PHE A 28 18.19 16.24 9.92
CA PHE A 28 19.42 15.89 9.21
C PHE A 28 19.53 16.48 7.80
N LEU A 29 18.43 16.57 7.03
CA LEU A 29 18.51 17.01 5.62
C LEU A 29 18.43 18.54 5.47
N ILE A 30 17.53 19.21 6.20
CA ILE A 30 17.27 20.66 6.01
C ILE A 30 18.05 21.47 7.05
N LYS A 31 19.38 21.54 6.86
CA LYS A 31 20.30 22.35 7.67
C LYS A 31 21.12 23.30 6.79
N PRO A 32 21.11 24.63 7.05
CA PRO A 32 20.32 25.38 8.06
C PRO A 32 18.82 25.44 7.73
N ARG A 33 17.97 25.81 8.71
CA ARG A 33 16.50 25.86 8.53
C ARG A 33 16.13 26.72 7.31
N GLY A 34 15.31 26.18 6.41
CA GLY A 34 14.86 26.88 5.20
C GLY A 34 15.82 26.78 4.01
N CYS A 35 16.84 25.90 4.07
CA CYS A 35 17.67 25.60 2.90
C CYS A 35 16.93 24.70 1.90
N GLY A 36 17.33 24.75 0.63
CA GLY A 36 16.70 23.97 -0.45
C GLY A 36 15.59 24.70 -1.22
N ASP A 37 15.46 26.01 -1.04
CA ASP A 37 14.54 26.92 -1.76
C ASP A 37 15.15 27.45 -3.08
N GLY A 38 16.35 27.00 -3.45
CA GLY A 38 17.12 27.50 -4.59
C GLY A 38 18.00 28.73 -4.30
N ASN A 39 17.81 29.41 -3.15
CA ASN A 39 18.62 30.55 -2.73
C ASN A 39 19.63 30.16 -1.63
N LEU A 40 19.22 29.29 -0.70
CA LEU A 40 20.02 28.85 0.43
C LEU A 40 20.43 27.38 0.26
N VAL A 41 21.73 27.15 0.06
CA VAL A 41 22.29 25.80 -0.14
C VAL A 41 22.34 25.05 1.20
N CYS A 42 21.83 23.81 1.21
CA CYS A 42 21.91 22.94 2.39
C CYS A 42 23.33 22.40 2.61
N ASN A 43 23.70 22.22 3.88
CA ASN A 43 24.95 21.58 4.25
C ASN A 43 24.97 20.10 3.86
N PRO A 44 26.16 19.53 3.59
CA PRO A 44 26.29 18.11 3.28
C PRO A 44 25.72 17.25 4.42
N THR A 45 24.82 16.35 4.06
CA THR A 45 24.13 15.45 4.99
C THR A 45 25.06 14.32 5.46
N SER A 46 24.90 13.88 6.71
CA SER A 46 25.60 12.70 7.23
C SER A 46 25.16 11.43 6.48
N SER A 47 26.09 10.50 6.25
CA SER A 47 25.80 9.19 5.64
C SER A 47 24.70 8.41 6.38
N LEU A 48 24.64 8.54 7.71
CA LEU A 48 23.59 7.95 8.53
C LEU A 48 22.21 8.57 8.24
N GLY A 49 22.14 9.89 8.03
CA GLY A 49 20.90 10.59 7.69
C GLY A 49 20.35 10.14 6.35
N VAL A 50 21.22 9.94 5.36
CA VAL A 50 20.86 9.42 4.04
C VAL A 50 20.37 7.98 4.12
N ALA A 51 21.03 7.12 4.91
CA ALA A 51 20.60 5.74 5.11
C ALA A 51 19.20 5.65 5.77
N ILE A 52 18.95 6.45 6.81
CA ILE A 52 17.64 6.51 7.48
C ILE A 52 16.57 7.06 6.53
N PHE A 53 16.90 8.05 5.70
CA PHE A 53 16.00 8.56 4.67
C PHE A 53 15.57 7.46 3.70
N TYR A 54 16.51 6.71 3.11
CA TYR A 54 16.14 5.61 2.22
C TYR A 54 15.34 4.53 2.92
N LEU A 55 15.70 4.15 4.15
CA LEU A 55 14.92 3.20 4.94
C LEU A 55 13.47 3.69 5.13
N SER A 56 13.29 4.97 5.44
CA SER A 56 11.95 5.56 5.62
C SER A 56 11.13 5.51 4.33
N VAL A 57 11.73 5.82 3.18
CA VAL A 57 11.07 5.74 1.87
C VAL A 57 10.67 4.29 1.54
N TYR A 58 11.53 3.31 1.83
CA TYR A 58 11.19 1.89 1.64
C TYR A 58 10.05 1.44 2.56
N LEU A 59 10.02 1.90 3.81
CA LEU A 59 8.92 1.62 4.74
C LEU A 59 7.59 2.23 4.24
N VAL A 60 7.62 3.46 3.74
CA VAL A 60 6.45 4.11 3.12
C VAL A 60 5.95 3.29 1.92
N ALA A 61 6.85 2.92 1.01
CA ALA A 61 6.49 2.12 -0.17
C ALA A 61 5.89 0.76 0.22
N PHE A 62 6.49 0.08 1.20
CA PHE A 62 6.02 -1.22 1.70
C PHE A 62 4.65 -1.12 2.38
N GLY A 63 4.46 -0.13 3.26
CA GLY A 63 3.18 0.13 3.93
C GLY A 63 2.07 0.49 2.94
N TYR A 64 2.38 1.37 1.99
CA TYR A 64 1.43 1.80 0.96
C TYR A 64 0.97 0.62 0.08
N GLY A 65 1.93 -0.17 -0.43
CA GLY A 65 1.64 -1.30 -1.31
C GLY A 65 0.81 -2.41 -0.66
N GLY A 66 0.93 -2.61 0.66
CA GLY A 66 0.15 -3.62 1.36
C GLY A 66 -1.26 -3.19 1.75
N HIS A 67 -1.46 -1.95 2.19
CA HIS A 67 -2.78 -1.49 2.65
C HIS A 67 -3.71 -1.10 1.48
N GLN A 68 -3.19 -0.53 0.39
CA GLN A 68 -4.03 0.02 -0.69
C GLN A 68 -4.97 -1.02 -1.35
N PRO A 69 -4.52 -2.21 -1.80
CA PRO A 69 -5.43 -3.18 -2.42
C PRO A 69 -6.38 -3.83 -1.40
N THR A 70 -5.97 -3.91 -0.14
CA THR A 70 -6.78 -4.52 0.93
C THR A 70 -7.85 -3.58 1.48
N LEU A 71 -7.62 -2.26 1.43
CA LEU A 71 -8.57 -1.25 1.90
C LEU A 71 -9.84 -1.22 1.05
N ALA A 72 -9.71 -1.18 -0.28
CA ALA A 72 -10.86 -1.12 -1.18
C ALA A 72 -11.74 -2.38 -1.08
N THR A 73 -11.10 -3.55 -1.00
CA THR A 73 -11.79 -4.84 -0.85
C THR A 73 -12.45 -4.97 0.52
N PHE A 74 -11.77 -4.54 1.59
CA PHE A 74 -12.34 -4.51 2.93
C PHE A 74 -13.51 -3.54 3.08
N GLY A 75 -13.45 -2.37 2.42
CA GLY A 75 -14.55 -1.41 2.39
C GLY A 75 -15.77 -1.98 1.67
N ALA A 76 -15.57 -2.62 0.51
CA ALA A 76 -16.64 -3.28 -0.23
C ALA A 76 -17.30 -4.44 0.55
N ASP A 77 -16.54 -5.12 1.41
CA ASP A 77 -17.06 -6.17 2.31
C ASP A 77 -18.03 -5.64 3.37
N GLN A 78 -18.06 -4.32 3.62
CA GLN A 78 -18.96 -3.71 4.61
C GLN A 78 -20.37 -3.45 4.06
N LEU A 79 -20.53 -3.40 2.73
CA LEU A 79 -21.83 -3.20 2.10
C LEU A 79 -22.50 -4.55 1.86
N ASP A 80 -23.84 -4.53 1.82
CA ASP A 80 -24.62 -5.69 1.40
C ASP A 80 -24.30 -6.11 -0.04
N ASP A 81 -24.63 -7.35 -0.40
CA ASP A 81 -24.41 -7.93 -1.73
C ASP A 81 -25.35 -7.36 -2.81
N ASP A 82 -25.63 -6.06 -2.76
CA ASP A 82 -26.31 -5.31 -3.80
C ASP A 82 -25.30 -4.65 -4.75
N ILE A 83 -25.49 -4.89 -6.04
CA ILE A 83 -24.64 -4.36 -7.12
C ILE A 83 -24.64 -2.84 -7.11
N ASN A 84 -25.79 -2.21 -6.88
CA ASN A 84 -25.92 -0.75 -6.93
C ASN A 84 -25.15 -0.09 -5.77
N SER A 85 -25.27 -0.64 -4.57
CA SER A 85 -24.56 -0.18 -3.37
C SER A 85 -23.04 -0.27 -3.54
N LYS A 86 -22.52 -1.41 -4.04
CA LYS A 86 -21.09 -1.58 -4.29
C LYS A 86 -20.57 -0.70 -5.41
N ALA A 87 -21.33 -0.53 -6.50
CA ALA A 87 -20.98 0.38 -7.58
C ALA A 87 -20.87 1.82 -7.09
N ALA A 88 -21.85 2.29 -6.31
CA ALA A 88 -21.82 3.62 -5.70
C ALA A 88 -20.61 3.79 -4.77
N PHE A 89 -20.31 2.79 -3.92
CA PHE A 89 -19.11 2.80 -3.08
C PHE A 89 -17.83 3.01 -3.90
N PHE A 90 -17.63 2.22 -4.96
CA PHE A 90 -16.45 2.37 -5.81
C PHE A 90 -16.42 3.72 -6.54
N SER A 91 -17.55 4.23 -6.99
CA SER A 91 -17.63 5.58 -7.60
C SER A 91 -17.17 6.66 -6.62
N TYR A 92 -17.69 6.67 -5.39
CA TYR A 92 -17.26 7.62 -4.35
C TYR A 92 -15.79 7.42 -3.95
N PHE A 93 -15.35 6.17 -3.85
CA PHE A 93 -13.97 5.83 -3.51
C PHE A 93 -12.99 6.37 -4.56
N TYR A 94 -13.24 6.11 -5.85
CA TYR A 94 -12.39 6.61 -6.93
C TYR A 94 -12.49 8.12 -7.09
N PHE A 95 -13.66 8.72 -6.88
CA PHE A 95 -13.80 10.17 -6.86
C PHE A 95 -12.93 10.78 -5.75
N ALA A 96 -12.98 10.25 -4.53
CA ALA A 96 -12.17 10.71 -3.40
C ALA A 96 -10.67 10.54 -3.65
N LEU A 97 -10.25 9.41 -4.24
CA LEU A 97 -8.85 9.20 -4.62
C LEU A 97 -8.36 10.20 -5.66
N ASN A 98 -9.13 10.45 -6.71
CA ASN A 98 -8.76 11.43 -7.74
C ASN A 98 -8.76 12.86 -7.21
N ALA A 99 -9.74 13.23 -6.38
CA ALA A 99 -9.77 14.52 -5.72
C ALA A 99 -8.56 14.69 -4.78
N GLY A 100 -8.23 13.68 -3.97
CA GLY A 100 -7.04 13.68 -3.12
C GLY A 100 -5.74 13.81 -3.92
N ALA A 101 -5.61 13.10 -5.04
CA ALA A 101 -4.48 13.22 -5.95
C ALA A 101 -4.36 14.62 -6.56
N LEU A 102 -5.49 15.24 -6.93
CA LEU A 102 -5.51 16.62 -7.42
C LEU A 102 -5.03 17.61 -6.35
N PHE A 103 -5.52 17.48 -5.11
CA PHE A 103 -5.06 18.30 -3.99
C PHE A 103 -3.57 18.09 -3.70
N SER A 104 -3.11 16.85 -3.72
CA SER A 104 -1.69 16.51 -3.55
C SER A 104 -0.84 17.19 -4.61
N ASN A 105 -1.17 17.00 -5.90
CA ASN A 105 -0.39 17.55 -7.01
C ASN A 105 -0.45 19.07 -7.13
N THR A 106 -1.36 19.73 -6.41
CA THR A 106 -1.47 21.20 -6.43
C THR A 106 -0.87 21.81 -5.16
N ILE A 107 -1.36 21.39 -3.99
CA ILE A 107 -1.00 21.98 -2.70
C ILE A 107 0.36 21.46 -2.22
N LEU A 108 0.60 20.14 -2.26
CA LEU A 108 1.89 19.60 -1.78
C LEU A 108 3.02 20.03 -2.71
N VAL A 109 2.82 19.99 -4.02
CA VAL A 109 3.80 20.49 -5.00
C VAL A 109 4.09 21.97 -4.78
N TYR A 110 3.09 22.80 -4.46
CA TYR A 110 3.32 24.20 -4.10
C TYR A 110 4.22 24.36 -2.88
N PHE A 111 4.05 23.54 -1.83
CA PHE A 111 4.93 23.54 -0.67
C PHE A 111 6.35 23.08 -1.02
N GLU A 112 6.47 22.04 -1.86
CA GLU A 112 7.76 21.51 -2.35
C GLU A 112 8.52 22.57 -3.15
N ASP A 113 7.85 23.28 -4.08
CA ASP A 113 8.42 24.36 -4.88
C ASP A 113 8.90 25.54 -4.04
N LYS A 114 8.29 25.77 -2.87
CA LYS A 114 8.69 26.80 -1.90
C LYS A 114 9.79 26.33 -0.95
N GLY A 115 10.30 25.10 -1.10
CA GLY A 115 11.32 24.52 -0.21
C GLY A 115 10.78 24.10 1.17
N LEU A 116 9.46 24.04 1.35
CA LEU A 116 8.79 23.71 2.62
C LEU A 116 8.56 22.20 2.77
N TRP A 117 9.59 21.40 2.47
CA TRP A 117 9.53 19.94 2.47
C TRP A 117 9.14 19.34 3.83
N THR A 118 9.67 19.87 4.94
CA THR A 118 9.33 19.42 6.29
C THR A 118 7.84 19.58 6.58
N GLU A 119 7.25 20.71 6.19
CA GLU A 119 5.83 20.98 6.41
C GLU A 119 4.97 20.02 5.57
N GLY A 120 5.35 19.77 4.32
CA GLY A 120 4.68 18.79 3.46
C GLY A 120 4.67 17.37 4.06
N PHE A 121 5.80 16.92 4.60
CA PHE A 121 5.89 15.63 5.29
C PHE A 121 5.08 15.59 6.59
N LEU A 122 5.08 16.67 7.38
CA LEU A 122 4.28 16.76 8.61
C LEU A 122 2.77 16.76 8.33
N VAL A 123 2.32 17.47 7.30
CA VAL A 123 0.92 17.45 6.86
C VAL A 123 0.53 16.03 6.41
N SER A 124 1.41 15.36 5.67
CA SER A 124 1.21 13.96 5.25
C SER A 124 1.18 12.98 6.42
N LEU A 125 2.00 13.21 7.45
CA LEU A 125 1.98 12.43 8.69
C LEU A 125 0.66 12.62 9.44
N GLY A 126 0.23 13.87 9.58
CA GLY A 126 -1.03 14.22 10.24
C GLY A 126 -2.23 13.55 9.56
N SER A 127 -2.30 13.62 8.24
CA SER A 127 -3.37 12.97 7.48
C SER A 127 -3.35 11.44 7.62
N ALA A 128 -2.16 10.83 7.61
CA ALA A 128 -2.00 9.38 7.79
C ALA A 128 -2.42 8.90 9.20
N ILE A 129 -2.15 9.68 10.24
CA ILE A 129 -2.58 9.40 11.62
C ILE A 129 -4.10 9.52 11.73
N VAL A 130 -4.69 10.60 11.18
CA VAL A 130 -6.15 10.78 11.17
C VAL A 130 -6.83 9.63 10.44
N ALA A 131 -6.30 9.21 9.29
CA ALA A 131 -6.82 8.07 8.54
C ALA A 131 -6.75 6.76 9.35
N LEU A 132 -5.62 6.51 10.05
CA LEU A 132 -5.47 5.33 10.91
C LEU A 132 -6.48 5.36 12.06
N LEU A 133 -6.66 6.49 12.73
CA LEU A 133 -7.63 6.63 13.82
C LEU A 133 -9.07 6.46 13.33
N ALA A 134 -9.42 7.05 12.18
CA ALA A 134 -10.73 6.90 11.56
C ALA A 134 -11.02 5.44 11.16
N PHE A 135 -9.99 4.71 10.69
CA PHE A 135 -10.08 3.29 10.39
C PHE A 135 -10.23 2.43 11.65
N LEU A 136 -9.54 2.77 12.74
CA LEU A 136 -9.62 2.00 13.99
C LEU A 136 -10.89 2.31 14.82
N ALA A 137 -11.48 3.50 14.69
CA ALA A 137 -12.63 3.91 15.50
C ALA A 137 -13.84 2.95 15.41
N PRO A 138 -14.31 2.53 14.21
CA PRO A 138 -15.44 1.61 14.07
C PRO A 138 -15.02 0.13 14.07
N THR A 139 -13.86 -0.24 14.64
CA THR A 139 -13.35 -1.64 14.60
C THR A 139 -14.40 -2.68 15.04
N LYS A 140 -15.18 -2.38 16.08
CA LYS A 140 -16.21 -3.29 16.60
C LYS A 140 -17.45 -3.42 15.69
N GLN A 141 -17.65 -2.47 14.78
CA GLN A 141 -18.80 -2.42 13.86
C GLN A 141 -18.48 -3.08 12.52
N TYR A 142 -17.22 -3.40 12.25
CA TYR A 142 -16.83 -4.01 10.98
C TYR A 142 -17.35 -5.43 10.82
N ARG A 143 -17.81 -5.74 9.61
CA ARG A 143 -18.09 -7.09 9.14
C ARG A 143 -16.78 -7.73 8.70
N TYR A 144 -16.44 -8.86 9.33
CA TYR A 144 -15.25 -9.63 9.00
C TYR A 144 -15.59 -10.81 8.08
N VAL A 145 -15.07 -10.78 6.86
CA VAL A 145 -15.20 -11.87 5.90
C VAL A 145 -14.15 -12.95 6.18
N LYS A 146 -14.55 -14.22 6.15
CA LYS A 146 -13.63 -15.36 6.33
C LYS A 146 -12.61 -15.39 5.18
N PRO A 147 -11.32 -15.64 5.45
CA PRO A 147 -10.31 -15.71 4.40
C PRO A 147 -10.59 -16.87 3.42
N CYS A 148 -10.80 -16.54 2.14
CA CYS A 148 -11.01 -17.53 1.07
C CYS A 148 -9.69 -17.87 0.37
N GLY A 149 -8.80 -18.63 1.02
CA GLY A 149 -7.57 -19.16 0.41
C GLY A 149 -6.61 -18.11 -0.19
N ASN A 150 -5.52 -18.56 -0.80
CA ASN A 150 -4.61 -17.70 -1.58
C ASN A 150 -4.49 -18.29 -3.00
N PRO A 151 -4.83 -17.55 -4.07
CA PRO A 151 -4.69 -18.04 -5.44
C PRO A 151 -3.23 -18.09 -5.93
N LEU A 152 -2.31 -17.36 -5.30
CA LEU A 152 -0.90 -17.32 -5.73
C LEU A 152 -0.20 -18.70 -5.69
N PRO A 153 -0.33 -19.51 -4.62
CA PRO A 153 0.14 -20.89 -4.62
C PRO A 153 -0.40 -21.72 -5.80
N ARG A 154 -1.67 -21.55 -6.18
CA ARG A 154 -2.26 -22.29 -7.30
C ARG A 154 -1.59 -21.93 -8.63
N VAL A 155 -1.35 -20.63 -8.86
CA VAL A 155 -0.63 -20.17 -10.07
C VAL A 155 0.83 -20.66 -10.05
N ALA A 156 1.51 -20.58 -8.89
CA ALA A 156 2.87 -21.07 -8.75
C ALA A 156 2.99 -22.58 -8.99
N GLN A 157 2.00 -23.37 -8.55
CA GLN A 157 1.93 -24.81 -8.81
C GLN A 157 1.94 -25.11 -10.31
N VAL A 158 1.23 -24.32 -11.13
CA VAL A 158 1.23 -24.51 -12.60
C VAL A 158 2.64 -24.31 -13.16
N PHE A 159 3.31 -23.20 -12.83
CA PHE A 159 4.68 -22.95 -13.30
C PHE A 159 5.67 -24.03 -12.84
N VAL A 160 5.58 -24.46 -11.57
CA VAL A 160 6.42 -25.53 -11.02
C VAL A 160 6.13 -26.87 -11.71
N ALA A 161 4.86 -27.20 -11.95
CA ALA A 161 4.46 -28.43 -12.62
C ALA A 161 4.93 -28.45 -14.08
N THR A 162 4.80 -27.34 -14.81
CA THR A 162 5.30 -27.20 -16.18
C THR A 162 6.82 -27.35 -16.23
N ALA A 163 7.56 -26.68 -15.34
CA ALA A 163 9.02 -26.78 -15.29
C ALA A 163 9.48 -28.21 -14.97
N ARG A 164 8.81 -28.90 -14.04
CA ARG A 164 9.13 -30.30 -13.68
C ARG A 164 8.78 -31.29 -14.79
N LYS A 165 7.76 -31.02 -15.60
CA LYS A 165 7.29 -31.90 -16.68
C LYS A 165 7.84 -31.50 -18.06
N TRP A 166 8.82 -30.59 -18.14
CA TRP A 166 9.31 -30.06 -19.41
C TRP A 166 9.97 -31.13 -20.31
N SER A 167 10.61 -32.15 -19.73
CA SER A 167 11.21 -33.26 -20.47
C SER A 167 10.26 -34.44 -20.73
N VAL A 168 9.00 -34.35 -20.30
CA VAL A 168 8.03 -35.45 -20.44
C VAL A 168 7.37 -35.37 -21.81
N VAL A 169 7.39 -36.49 -22.54
CA VAL A 169 6.70 -36.61 -23.84
C VAL A 169 5.21 -36.42 -23.62
N ARG A 170 4.62 -35.44 -24.30
CA ARG A 170 3.19 -35.17 -24.23
C ARG A 170 2.41 -36.40 -24.73
N PRO A 171 1.46 -36.95 -23.95
CA PRO A 171 0.61 -38.04 -24.43
C PRO A 171 -0.16 -37.59 -25.68
N GLY A 172 -0.29 -38.49 -26.65
CA GLY A 172 -0.94 -38.20 -27.94
C GLY A 172 -2.45 -38.03 -27.84
N ASN A 173 -3.07 -38.49 -26.74
CA ASN A 173 -4.51 -38.43 -26.51
C ASN A 173 -4.84 -37.51 -25.32
N PRO A 174 -5.65 -36.44 -25.49
CA PRO A 174 -6.01 -35.51 -24.42
C PRO A 174 -6.72 -36.15 -23.22
N GLN A 175 -7.34 -37.31 -23.39
CA GLN A 175 -8.08 -38.04 -22.34
C GLN A 175 -7.17 -38.71 -21.30
N GLU A 176 -5.85 -38.79 -21.55
CA GLU A 176 -4.87 -39.32 -20.59
C GLU A 176 -4.40 -38.26 -19.59
N LEU A 177 -4.82 -37.00 -19.76
CA LEU A 177 -4.61 -35.93 -18.79
C LEU A 177 -5.66 -36.06 -17.68
N TYR A 178 -5.21 -36.22 -16.43
CA TYR A 178 -6.09 -36.23 -15.28
C TYR A 178 -6.14 -34.84 -14.61
N GLU A 179 -7.33 -34.41 -14.23
CA GLU A 179 -7.54 -33.32 -13.29
C GLU A 179 -7.57 -33.91 -11.89
N VAL A 180 -6.76 -33.38 -10.98
CA VAL A 180 -6.86 -33.75 -9.56
C VAL A 180 -8.10 -33.04 -9.03
N GLU A 181 -9.09 -33.72 -8.48
CA GLU A 181 -10.25 -33.08 -7.85
C GLU A 181 -9.93 -32.62 -6.42
N GLY A 182 -10.45 -31.46 -5.99
CA GLY A 182 -10.39 -30.99 -4.60
C GLY A 182 -9.47 -29.78 -4.36
N PRO A 183 -9.07 -29.50 -3.10
CA PRO A 183 -8.26 -28.32 -2.77
C PRO A 183 -6.84 -28.33 -3.35
N GLU A 184 -6.38 -29.48 -3.86
CA GLU A 184 -5.15 -29.64 -4.66
C GLU A 184 -5.39 -29.57 -6.17
N SER A 185 -6.64 -29.40 -6.61
CA SER A 185 -6.98 -29.16 -8.00
C SER A 185 -6.48 -27.80 -8.44
N ALA A 186 -5.79 -27.79 -9.59
CA ALA A 186 -5.38 -26.56 -10.26
C ALA A 186 -6.50 -25.93 -11.12
N ILE A 187 -7.76 -26.35 -10.94
CA ILE A 187 -8.93 -25.87 -11.70
C ILE A 187 -10.08 -25.55 -10.74
#